data_AF-A0A2M8PJ03-F1
#
_entry.id   AF-A0A2M8PJ03-F1
#
_cell.length_a   1.000
_cell.length_b   1.000
_cell.length_c   1.000
_cell.angle_alpha   90.00
_cell.angle_beta   90.00
_cell.angle_gamma   90.00
#
_symmetry.space_group_name_H-M   'P 1'
#
loop_
_entity.id
_entity.type
_entity.pdbx_description
1 polymer ?
#
loop_
_entity_poly.entity_id
_entity_poly.type
_entity_poly.pdbx_seq_one_letter_code
_entity_poly.pdbx_strand_id
1 'polypeptide(L)'
;IARGQNMYKKYRSVLEKVGREYGVQPQYIVALWGIETYYGTYTGGFGVVEALATLAFDGRRSQYFRGELLDALSILDDGHIKVADMKGSWAGAMGQCQ
;
A
#
# COMPACT_ATOMS: atom_id res chain seq x y z
N ILE A 1 -3.58 20.04 -0.60
CA ILE A 1 -5.00 20.30 -0.25
C ILE A 1 -5.92 20.25 -1.49
N ALA A 2 -5.77 21.14 -2.48
CA ALA A 2 -6.66 21.18 -3.66
C ALA A 2 -6.81 19.81 -4.38
N ARG A 3 -5.70 19.07 -4.55
CA ARG A 3 -5.73 17.71 -5.12
C ARG A 3 -6.60 16.74 -4.31
N GLY A 4 -6.54 16.78 -2.98
CA GLY A 4 -7.37 15.94 -2.11
C GLY A 4 -8.85 16.28 -2.24
N GLN A 5 -9.21 17.56 -2.32
CA GLN A 5 -10.58 17.99 -2.61
C GLN A 5 -11.06 17.47 -3.97
N ASN A 6 -10.19 17.50 -4.99
CA ASN A 6 -10.50 16.96 -6.31
C ASN A 6 -10.67 15.44 -6.29
N MET A 7 -9.80 14.70 -5.59
CA MET A 7 -9.93 13.25 -5.45
C MET A 7 -11.17 12.85 -4.66
N TYR A 8 -11.49 13.59 -3.59
CA TYR A 8 -12.75 13.41 -2.86
C TYR A 8 -13.96 13.56 -3.79
N LYS A 9 -14.01 14.66 -4.57
CA LYS A 9 -15.10 14.89 -5.53
C LYS A 9 -15.16 13.79 -6.59
N LYS A 10 -14.02 13.39 -7.13
CA LYS A 10 -13.91 12.36 -8.18
C LYS A 10 -14.40 10.98 -7.71
N TYR A 11 -14.04 10.58 -6.50
CA TYR A 11 -14.34 9.25 -5.95
C TYR A 11 -15.43 9.28 -4.87
N ARG A 12 -16.25 10.34 -4.85
CA ARG A 12 -17.22 10.60 -3.79
C ARG A 12 -18.12 9.41 -3.49
N SER A 13 -18.68 8.78 -4.54
CA SER A 13 -19.61 7.67 -4.38
C SER A 13 -18.99 6.47 -3.66
N VAL A 14 -17.78 6.05 -4.07
CA VAL A 14 -17.09 4.92 -3.43
C VAL A 14 -16.61 5.27 -2.03
N LEU A 15 -16.08 6.49 -1.83
CA LEU A 15 -15.62 6.95 -0.53
C LEU A 15 -16.77 7.04 0.48
N GLU A 16 -17.94 7.56 0.10
CA GLU A 16 -19.12 7.61 0.95
C GLU A 16 -19.69 6.21 1.22
N LYS A 17 -19.65 5.29 0.24
CA LYS A 17 -20.06 3.90 0.44
C LYS A 17 -19.16 3.21 1.48
N VAL A 18 -17.85 3.20 1.24
CA VAL A 18 -16.85 2.58 2.13
C VAL A 18 -16.87 3.25 3.50
N GLY A 19 -17.02 4.58 3.54
CA GLY A 19 -17.09 5.30 4.81
C GLY A 19 -18.28 4.92 5.67
N ARG A 20 -19.45 4.66 5.06
CA ARG A 20 -20.61 4.11 5.79
C ARG A 20 -20.40 2.66 6.21
N GLU A 21 -19.83 1.85 5.32
CA GLU A 21 -19.61 0.42 5.56
C GLU A 21 -18.65 0.16 6.73
N TYR A 22 -17.55 0.91 6.80
CA TYR A 22 -16.51 0.73 7.81
C TYR A 22 -16.56 1.76 8.95
N GLY A 23 -17.53 2.69 8.95
CA GLY A 23 -17.66 3.71 10.00
C GLY A 23 -16.56 4.78 10.01
N VAL A 24 -15.86 4.97 8.90
CA VAL A 24 -14.75 5.93 8.77
C VAL A 24 -15.19 7.10 7.90
N GLN A 25 -15.00 8.33 8.39
CA GLN A 25 -15.38 9.49 7.60
C GLN A 25 -14.52 9.59 6.32
N PRO A 26 -15.12 9.78 5.13
CA PRO A 26 -14.43 9.78 3.85
C PRO A 26 -13.18 10.66 3.74
N GLN A 27 -13.14 11.80 4.44
CA GLN A 27 -11.98 12.70 4.43
C GLN A 27 -10.72 12.07 5.05
N TYR A 28 -10.85 11.14 5.99
CA TYR A 28 -9.68 10.45 6.58
C TYR A 28 -9.07 9.47 5.59
N ILE A 29 -9.90 8.75 4.83
CA ILE A 29 -9.46 7.85 3.77
C ILE A 29 -8.71 8.65 2.69
N VAL A 30 -9.27 9.79 2.27
CA VAL A 30 -8.63 10.67 1.29
C VAL A 30 -7.33 11.28 1.82
N ALA A 31 -7.29 11.66 3.10
CA ALA A 31 -6.09 12.20 3.72
C ALA A 31 -4.96 11.17 3.75
N LEU A 32 -5.24 9.94 4.21
CA LEU A 32 -4.29 8.84 4.23
C LEU A 32 -3.76 8.55 2.82
N TRP A 33 -4.66 8.34 1.86
CA TRP A 33 -4.27 8.10 0.46
C TRP A 33 -3.41 9.20 -0.14
N GLY A 34 -3.64 10.45 0.28
CA GLY A 34 -2.84 11.60 -0.13
C GLY A 34 -1.45 11.66 0.52
N ILE A 35 -1.35 11.31 1.81
CA ILE A 35 -0.09 11.29 2.58
C ILE A 35 0.81 10.17 2.07
N GLU A 36 0.25 8.99 1.88
CA GLU A 36 1.03 7.79 1.58
C GLU A 36 1.57 7.77 0.16
N THR A 37 0.72 8.05 -0.84
CA THR A 37 1.09 7.79 -2.24
C THR A 37 0.78 8.92 -3.20
N TYR A 38 0.46 10.09 -2.66
CA TYR A 38 0.00 11.23 -3.45
C TYR A 38 -1.15 10.85 -4.38
N TYR A 39 -2.11 10.08 -3.83
CA TYR A 39 -3.27 9.54 -4.54
C TYR A 39 -2.88 8.54 -5.63
N GLY A 40 -1.95 7.63 -5.31
CA GLY A 40 -1.52 6.52 -6.17
C GLY A 40 -0.50 6.86 -7.26
N THR A 41 0.00 8.10 -7.32
CA THR A 41 1.05 8.45 -8.29
C THR A 41 2.46 8.15 -7.81
N TYR A 42 2.65 7.89 -6.52
CA TYR A 42 3.93 7.53 -5.94
C TYR A 42 3.75 6.34 -5.01
N THR A 43 3.86 5.12 -5.53
CA THR A 43 3.65 3.87 -4.77
C THR A 43 4.98 3.15 -4.49
N GLY A 44 6.10 3.86 -4.61
CA GLY A 44 7.45 3.30 -4.59
C GLY A 44 7.91 2.82 -5.97
N GLY A 45 8.86 1.89 -5.98
CA GLY A 45 9.51 1.41 -7.22
C GLY A 45 10.41 0.18 -7.04
N PHE A 46 10.62 -0.27 -5.81
CA PHE A 46 11.35 -1.49 -5.52
C PHE A 46 10.44 -2.70 -5.77
N GLY A 47 11.01 -3.81 -6.21
CA GLY A 47 10.31 -5.09 -6.11
C GLY A 47 10.19 -5.47 -4.63
N VAL A 48 8.96 -5.77 -4.20
CA VAL A 48 8.65 -5.99 -2.78
C VAL A 48 9.35 -7.22 -2.25
N VAL A 49 9.38 -8.31 -3.03
CA VAL A 49 10.08 -9.55 -2.67
C VAL A 49 11.57 -9.29 -2.49
N GLU A 50 12.20 -8.53 -3.39
CA GLU A 50 13.62 -8.20 -3.33
C GLU A 50 13.95 -7.29 -2.13
N ALA A 51 13.10 -6.30 -1.86
CA ALA A 51 13.25 -5.41 -0.70
C ALA A 51 13.15 -6.21 0.61
N LEU A 52 12.10 -7.03 0.75
CA LEU A 52 11.87 -7.83 1.95
C LEU A 52 12.93 -8.92 2.13
N ALA A 53 13.39 -9.58 1.06
CA ALA A 53 14.48 -10.54 1.12
C ALA A 53 15.79 -9.88 1.63
N THR A 54 16.09 -8.67 1.16
CA THR A 54 17.24 -7.90 1.63
C THR A 54 17.14 -7.61 3.13
N LEU A 55 15.97 -7.17 3.60
CA LEU A 55 15.75 -6.82 5.01
C LEU A 55 15.59 -8.03 5.94
N ALA A 56 15.12 -9.16 5.42
CA ALA A 56 15.08 -10.45 6.10
C ALA A 56 16.49 -11.02 6.31
N PHE A 57 17.44 -10.63 5.48
CA PHE A 57 18.85 -10.95 5.63
C PHE A 57 19.59 -9.98 6.58
N ASP A 58 19.22 -8.68 6.62
CA ASP A 58 19.79 -7.69 7.56
C ASP A 58 19.42 -8.02 9.03
N GLY A 59 20.42 -8.11 9.90
CA GLY A 59 20.29 -8.61 11.27
C GLY A 59 19.42 -7.77 12.22
N ARG A 60 19.17 -6.48 11.93
CA ARG A 60 18.47 -5.57 12.86
C ARG A 60 17.01 -5.93 13.14
N ARG A 61 16.25 -6.28 12.09
CA ARG A 61 14.82 -6.65 12.15
C ARG A 61 14.50 -7.90 11.34
N SER A 62 15.51 -8.76 11.12
CA SER A 62 15.41 -9.93 10.24
C SER A 62 14.18 -10.81 10.49
N GLN A 63 13.83 -11.10 11.74
CA GLN A 63 12.67 -11.94 12.07
C GLN A 63 11.35 -11.32 11.60
N TYR A 64 11.19 -10.01 11.78
CA TYR A 64 10.00 -9.29 11.33
C TYR A 64 9.88 -9.35 9.80
N PHE A 65 10.96 -8.99 9.08
CA PHE A 65 10.93 -8.96 7.62
C PHE A 65 10.89 -10.35 6.96
N ARG A 66 11.30 -11.42 7.66
CA ARG A 66 11.03 -12.79 7.22
C ARG A 66 9.54 -13.11 7.21
N GLY A 67 8.78 -12.63 8.21
CA GLY A 67 7.32 -12.76 8.24
C GLY A 67 6.68 -12.04 7.05
N GLU A 68 7.01 -10.75 6.88
CA GLU A 68 6.50 -9.95 5.75
C GLU A 68 6.86 -10.56 4.39
N LEU A 69 8.07 -11.14 4.24
CA LEU A 69 8.46 -11.83 3.01
C LEU A 69 7.57 -13.05 2.73
N LEU A 70 7.25 -13.85 3.75
CA LEU A 70 6.39 -15.01 3.59
C LEU A 70 4.95 -14.59 3.27
N ASP A 71 4.45 -13.51 3.87
CA ASP A 71 3.13 -12.96 3.56
C ASP A 71 3.08 -12.44 2.11
N ALA A 72 4.12 -11.73 1.65
CA ALA A 72 4.23 -11.29 0.27
C ALA A 72 4.26 -12.46 -0.72
N LEU A 73 4.99 -13.54 -0.42
CA LEU A 73 5.00 -14.75 -1.24
C LEU A 73 3.64 -15.45 -1.25
N SER A 74 2.94 -15.47 -0.12
CA SER A 74 1.58 -16.04 -0.04
C SER A 74 0.60 -15.26 -0.91
N ILE A 75 0.65 -13.92 -0.89
CA ILE A 75 -0.16 -13.05 -1.75
C ILE A 75 0.09 -13.34 -3.25
N LEU A 76 1.33 -13.64 -3.62
CA LEU A 76 1.71 -14.01 -4.99
C LEU A 76 1.19 -15.40 -5.36
N ASP A 77 1.28 -16.36 -4.45
CA ASP A 77 0.78 -17.74 -4.64
C ASP A 77 -0.75 -17.77 -4.80
N ASP A 78 -1.47 -16.97 -4.00
CA ASP A 78 -2.92 -16.77 -4.10
C ASP A 78 -3.35 -16.04 -5.39
N GLY A 79 -2.40 -15.52 -6.17
CA GLY A 79 -2.65 -14.90 -7.48
C GLY A 79 -3.24 -13.49 -7.41
N HIS A 80 -3.15 -12.80 -6.26
CA HIS A 80 -3.69 -11.46 -6.09
C HIS A 80 -3.00 -10.40 -6.96
N ILE A 81 -1.72 -10.61 -7.29
CA ILE A 81 -0.90 -9.71 -8.11
C ILE A 81 0.21 -10.50 -8.81
N LYS A 82 0.66 -10.03 -9.99
CA LYS A 82 1.83 -10.63 -10.65
C LYS A 82 3.10 -10.15 -9.95
N VAL A 83 4.13 -10.99 -9.91
CA VAL A 83 5.44 -10.66 -9.35
C VAL A 83 6.00 -9.34 -9.90
N ALA A 84 5.89 -9.13 -11.22
CA ALA A 84 6.38 -7.92 -11.88
C ALA A 84 5.65 -6.63 -11.45
N ASP A 85 4.41 -6.76 -10.99
CA ASP A 85 3.55 -5.64 -10.59
C ASP A 85 3.61 -5.40 -9.06
N MET A 86 4.17 -6.33 -8.28
CA MET A 86 4.32 -6.22 -6.83
C MET A 86 5.47 -5.25 -6.47
N LYS A 87 5.18 -3.96 -6.64
CA LYS A 87 6.08 -2.84 -6.39
C LYS A 87 5.72 -2.08 -5.12
N GLY A 88 6.75 -1.53 -4.48
CA GLY A 88 6.60 -0.89 -3.19
C GLY A 88 7.76 0.01 -2.78
N SER A 89 7.70 0.49 -1.53
CA SER A 89 8.82 1.21 -0.91
C SER A 89 10.00 0.26 -0.64
N TRP A 90 11.14 0.85 -0.28
CA TRP A 90 12.34 0.11 0.11
C TRP A 90 12.12 -0.83 1.31
N ALA A 91 11.06 -0.61 2.09
CA ALA A 91 10.71 -1.40 3.27
C ALA A 91 9.61 -2.44 3.02
N GLY A 92 9.19 -2.64 1.76
CA GLY A 92 8.14 -3.61 1.41
C GLY A 92 6.72 -3.06 1.43
N ALA A 93 6.55 -1.76 1.65
CA ALA A 93 5.26 -1.07 1.60
C ALA A 93 4.60 -1.15 0.21
N MET A 94 3.41 -1.72 0.08
CA MET A 94 2.78 -1.98 -1.22
C MET A 94 1.64 -1.03 -1.60
N GLY A 95 1.57 -0.73 -2.91
CA GLY A 95 0.37 -0.17 -3.52
C GLY A 95 0.06 1.25 -3.08
N GLN A 96 -1.24 1.59 -3.05
CA GLN A 96 -1.71 2.96 -2.83
C GLN A 96 -1.96 3.32 -1.35
N CYS A 97 -2.00 2.31 -0.48
CA CYS A 97 -2.55 2.41 0.87
C CYS A 97 -1.50 2.56 1.97
N GLN A 98 -0.22 2.57 1.62
CA GLN A 98 0.82 2.18 2.57
C GLN A 98 1.39 3.30 3.39
#